data_AF-A0A521LNF2-F1
#
_entry.id   AF-A0A521LNF2-F1
#
_cell.length_a   1.000
_cell.length_b   1.000
_cell.length_c   1.000
_cell.angle_alpha   90.00
_cell.angle_beta   90.00
_cell.angle_gamma   90.00
#
_symmetry.space_group_name_H-M   'P 1'
#
loop_
_entity.id
_entity.type
_entity.pdbx_description
1 polymer ?
#
loop_
_entity_poly.entity_id
_entity_poly.type
_entity_poly.pdbx_seq_one_letter_code
_entity_poly.pdbx_strand_id
1 'polypeptide(L)'
;MEKLAEVMAWRDSELFSEAERLALEYAERITYTDQRVDEALVDSLKKHYTDAQIVELTAAIAMENFRSKFNPPLGIEAQGFCMVPQRPKG
;
A
#
# COMPACT_ATOMS: atom_id res chain seq x y z
N MET A 1 -11.74 2.94 12.61
CA MET A 1 -11.94 1.49 12.40
C MET A 1 -12.61 1.24 11.06
N GLU A 2 -13.75 1.89 10.77
CA GLU A 2 -14.50 1.75 9.50
C GLU A 2 -13.65 1.97 8.23
N LYS A 3 -12.93 3.09 8.13
CA LYS A 3 -12.04 3.37 6.98
C LYS A 3 -10.94 2.32 6.76
N LEU A 4 -10.33 1.82 7.83
CA LEU A 4 -9.32 0.76 7.72
C LEU A 4 -9.92 -0.56 7.25
N ALA A 5 -11.19 -0.82 7.55
CA ALA A 5 -11.87 -2.02 7.08
C ALA A 5 -12.11 -2.01 5.57
N GLU A 6 -12.22 -0.82 4.98
CA GLU A 6 -12.43 -0.64 3.55
C GLU A 6 -11.12 -0.51 2.74
N VAL A 7 -9.95 -0.62 3.38
CA VAL A 7 -8.66 -0.45 2.71
C VAL A 7 -8.45 -1.45 1.57
N MET A 8 -9.02 -2.66 1.64
CA MET A 8 -8.95 -3.65 0.55
C MET A 8 -9.88 -3.31 -0.62
N ALA A 9 -10.87 -2.46 -0.40
CA ALA A 9 -11.87 -2.01 -1.38
C ALA A 9 -11.74 -0.49 -1.63
N TRP A 10 -10.54 0.07 -1.42
CA TRP A 10 -10.32 1.53 -1.40
C TRP A 10 -10.74 2.25 -2.69
N ARG A 11 -10.73 1.55 -3.83
CA ARG A 11 -11.13 2.08 -5.15
C ARG A 11 -12.62 2.46 -5.18
N ASP A 12 -13.44 1.66 -4.52
CA ASP A 12 -14.90 1.80 -4.49
C ASP A 12 -15.40 2.51 -3.22
N SER A 13 -14.53 2.66 -2.21
CA SER A 13 -14.84 3.30 -0.93
C SER A 13 -14.86 4.82 -1.02
N GLU A 14 -15.96 5.43 -0.60
CA GLU A 14 -16.09 6.90 -0.49
C GLU A 14 -15.31 7.49 0.70
N LEU A 15 -14.72 6.65 1.57
CA LEU A 15 -14.00 7.09 2.76
C LEU A 15 -12.58 7.61 2.48
N PHE A 16 -12.06 7.39 1.28
CA PHE A 16 -10.71 7.80 0.87
C PHE A 16 -10.76 9.02 -0.04
N SER A 17 -10.04 10.07 0.36
CA SER A 17 -9.78 11.24 -0.47
C SER A 17 -8.96 10.89 -1.71
N GLU A 18 -8.95 11.77 -2.70
CA GLU A 18 -8.14 11.61 -3.92
C GLU A 18 -6.66 11.37 -3.61
N ALA A 19 -6.08 12.15 -2.68
CA ALA A 19 -4.69 11.99 -2.25
C ALA A 19 -4.42 10.59 -1.68
N GLU A 20 -5.30 10.09 -0.81
CA GLU A 20 -5.16 8.76 -0.22
C GLU A 20 -5.33 7.64 -1.25
N ARG A 21 -6.26 7.79 -2.20
CA ARG A 21 -6.45 6.86 -3.31
C ARG A 21 -5.18 6.76 -4.17
N LEU A 22 -4.57 7.90 -4.50
CA LEU A 22 -3.29 7.94 -5.22
C LEU A 22 -2.15 7.28 -4.43
N ALA A 23 -2.07 7.51 -3.11
CA ALA A 23 -1.08 6.86 -2.26
C ALA A 23 -1.26 5.33 -2.18
N LEU A 24 -2.51 4.85 -2.14
CA LEU A 24 -2.83 3.42 -2.16
C LEU A 24 -2.53 2.78 -3.52
N GLU A 25 -2.86 3.46 -4.62
CA GLU A 25 -2.47 3.01 -5.96
C GLU A 25 -0.95 2.91 -6.09
N TYR A 26 -0.23 3.93 -5.63
CA TYR A 26 1.23 3.95 -5.62
C TYR A 26 1.82 2.78 -4.81
N ALA A 27 1.26 2.50 -3.63
CA ALA A 27 1.65 1.38 -2.80
C ALA A 27 1.45 0.03 -3.48
N GLU A 28 0.30 -0.17 -4.14
CA GLU A 28 0.04 -1.39 -4.93
C GLU A 28 1.05 -1.53 -6.08
N ARG A 29 1.28 -0.48 -6.87
CA ARG A 29 2.19 -0.55 -8.02
C ARG A 29 3.65 -0.78 -7.64
N ILE A 30 4.08 -0.37 -6.44
CA ILE A 30 5.42 -0.70 -5.91
C ILE A 30 5.48 -2.15 -5.38
N THR A 31 4.36 -2.67 -4.90
CA THR A 31 4.30 -3.97 -4.23
C THR A 31 4.12 -5.13 -5.20
N TYR A 32 3.27 -4.96 -6.21
CA TYR A 32 3.01 -5.97 -7.22
C TYR A 32 4.08 -5.93 -8.31
N THR A 33 4.81 -7.04 -8.47
CA THR A 33 5.98 -7.14 -9.37
C THR A 33 5.63 -7.08 -10.86
N ASP A 34 4.37 -7.29 -11.21
CA ASP A 34 3.82 -7.17 -12.57
C ASP A 34 3.33 -5.75 -12.90
N GLN A 35 3.38 -4.83 -11.94
CA GLN A 35 2.97 -3.44 -12.11
C GLN A 35 4.18 -2.50 -12.18
N ARG A 36 3.94 -1.27 -12.68
CA ARG A 36 4.94 -0.20 -12.74
C ARG A 36 4.34 1.12 -12.32
N VAL A 37 5.09 1.88 -11.54
CA VAL A 37 4.84 3.31 -11.35
C VAL A 37 5.22 4.02 -12.66
N ASP A 38 4.25 4.69 -13.27
CA ASP A 38 4.47 5.52 -14.46
C ASP A 38 4.55 7.01 -14.10
N GLU A 39 4.99 7.81 -15.05
CA GLU A 39 5.15 9.27 -14.87
C GLU A 39 3.81 9.95 -14.57
N ALA A 40 2.71 9.48 -15.15
CA ALA A 40 1.38 10.04 -14.94
C ALA A 40 0.90 9.90 -13.48
N LEU A 41 1.20 8.76 -12.85
CA LEU A 41 0.92 8.55 -11.43
C LEU A 41 1.79 9.44 -10.54
N VAL A 42 3.09 9.58 -10.87
CA VAL A 42 4.00 10.47 -10.14
C VAL A 42 3.54 11.93 -10.24
N ASP A 43 3.16 12.38 -11.42
CA ASP A 43 2.64 13.73 -11.64
C ASP A 43 1.33 13.98 -10.90
N SER A 44 0.48 12.95 -10.78
CA SER A 44 -0.75 13.04 -9.98
C SER A 44 -0.45 13.11 -8.48
N LEU A 45 0.50 12.32 -7.97
CA LEU A 45 0.96 12.40 -6.59
C LEU A 45 1.51 13.80 -6.25
N LYS A 46 2.28 14.40 -7.16
CA LYS A 46 2.86 15.74 -6.99
C LYS A 46 1.83 16.87 -6.85
N LYS A 47 0.56 16.64 -7.21
CA LYS A 47 -0.53 17.59 -6.97
C LYS A 47 -0.94 17.65 -5.49
N HIS A 48 -0.65 16.60 -4.72
CA HIS A 48 -1.07 16.46 -3.32
C HIS A 48 0.10 16.33 -2.33
N TYR A 49 1.24 15.85 -2.81
CA TYR A 49 2.42 15.56 -2.01
C TYR A 49 3.65 16.29 -2.56
N THR A 50 4.48 16.80 -1.66
CA THR A 50 5.81 17.29 -1.98
C THR A 50 6.74 16.13 -2.36
N ASP A 51 7.83 16.42 -3.06
CA ASP A 51 8.84 15.41 -3.39
C ASP A 51 9.38 14.70 -2.13
N ALA A 52 9.56 15.42 -1.03
CA ALA A 52 9.99 14.84 0.24
C ALA A 52 8.95 13.84 0.80
N GLN A 53 7.66 14.20 0.75
CA GLN A 53 6.59 13.29 1.18
C GLN A 53 6.48 12.05 0.27
N ILE A 54 6.73 12.19 -1.03
CA ILE A 54 6.76 11.04 -1.95
C ILE A 54 7.95 10.12 -1.61
N VAL A 55 9.11 10.67 -1.28
CA VAL A 55 10.26 9.88 -0.80
C VAL A 55 9.93 9.13 0.49
N GLU A 56 9.31 9.80 1.46
CA GLU A 56 8.87 9.17 2.72
C GLU A 56 7.85 8.06 2.48
N LEU A 57 6.86 8.30 1.61
CA LEU A 57 5.86 7.31 1.22
C LEU A 57 6.53 6.09 0.57
N THR A 58 7.46 6.31 -0.34
CA THR A 58 8.24 5.25 -1.00
C THR A 58 9.02 4.43 0.02
N ALA A 59 9.69 5.08 0.97
CA ALA A 59 10.46 4.41 2.01
C ALA A 59 9.57 3.55 2.93
N ALA A 60 8.39 4.05 3.30
CA ALA A 60 7.43 3.31 4.11
C ALA A 60 6.95 2.04 3.38
N ILE A 61 6.57 2.16 2.11
CA ILE A 61 6.12 1.02 1.29
C ILE A 61 7.26 0.00 1.12
N ALA A 62 8.47 0.47 0.82
CA ALA A 62 9.64 -0.40 0.66
C ALA A 62 9.97 -1.19 1.93
N MET A 63 9.86 -0.55 3.10
CA MET A 63 10.08 -1.21 4.39
C MET A 63 9.06 -2.33 4.64
N GLU A 64 7.79 -2.11 4.29
CA GLU A 64 6.77 -3.14 4.45
C GLU A 64 6.94 -4.29 3.45
N ASN A 65 7.35 -3.99 2.22
CA ASN A 65 7.72 -5.01 1.22
C ASN A 65 8.95 -5.82 1.62
N PHE A 66 9.89 -5.21 2.33
CA PHE A 66 11.01 -5.93 2.95
C PHE A 66 10.50 -6.87 4.05
N ARG A 67 9.71 -6.36 5.00
CA ARG A 67 9.17 -7.15 6.11
C ARG A 67 8.30 -8.31 5.64
N SER A 68 7.49 -8.13 4.60
CA SER A 68 6.63 -9.18 4.05
C SER A 68 7.41 -10.38 3.48
N LYS A 69 8.69 -10.18 3.12
CA LYS A 69 9.60 -11.22 2.62
C LYS A 69 10.60 -11.69 3.67
N PHE A 70 11.01 -10.81 4.58
CA PHE A 70 12.00 -11.08 5.61
C PHE A 70 11.42 -11.80 6.83
N ASN A 71 10.22 -11.43 7.26
CA ASN A 71 9.61 -11.95 8.48
C ASN A 71 9.18 -13.44 8.37
N PRO A 72 8.48 -13.89 7.29
CA PRO A 72 8.03 -15.27 7.19
C PRO A 72 9.12 -16.35 7.31
N PRO A 73 10.29 -16.25 6.62
CA PRO A 73 11.33 -17.28 6.74
C PRO A 73 12.00 -17.32 8.12
N LEU A 74 11.84 -16.28 8.95
CA LEU A 74 12.35 -16.22 10.31
C LEU A 74 11.30 -16.62 11.37
N GLY A 75 10.10 -17.05 10.94
CA GLY A 75 9.02 -17.41 11.86
C GLY A 75 8.46 -16.21 12.64
N ILE A 76 8.65 -14.99 12.12
CA ILE A 76 8.03 -13.79 12.71
C ILE A 76 6.60 -13.72 12.18
N GLU A 77 5.67 -14.23 12.99
CA GLU A 77 4.25 -14.32 12.63
C GLU A 77 3.48 -13.02 12.92
N ALA A 78 2.34 -12.86 12.26
CA ALA A 78 1.42 -11.77 12.52
C ALA A 78 0.76 -11.96 13.90
N GLN A 79 0.76 -10.92 14.73
CA GLN A 79 0.22 -10.98 16.09
C GLN A 79 -1.32 -10.78 16.13
N GLY A 80 -2.02 -10.98 15.00
CA GLY A 80 -3.48 -10.85 14.91
C GLY A 80 -4.02 -9.42 14.85
N PHE A 81 -3.16 -8.40 14.71
CA PHE A 81 -3.59 -6.99 14.63
C PHE A 81 -4.11 -6.57 13.25
N CYS A 82 -3.70 -7.26 12.19
CA CYS A 82 -4.12 -6.97 10.82
C CYS A 82 -5.22 -7.93 10.37
N MET A 83 -6.22 -7.41 9.66
CA MET A 83 -7.19 -8.24 8.95
C MET A 83 -6.51 -8.80 7.70
N VAL A 84 -5.97 -10.01 7.79
CA VAL A 84 -5.35 -10.69 6.65
C VAL A 84 -6.47 -11.39 5.85
N PRO A 85 -6.63 -11.08 4.55
CA PRO A 85 -7.55 -11.82 3.69
C PRO A 85 -7.22 -13.31 3.74
N GLN A 86 -8.23 -14.15 3.96
CA GLN A 86 -8.03 -15.59 3.95
C GLN A 86 -7.61 -16.02 2.54
N ARG A 87 -6.42 -16.62 2.40
CA ARG A 87 -6.02 -17.25 1.14
C ARG A 87 -7.00 -18.40 0.86
N PRO A 88 -7.56 -18.52 -0.36
CA PRO A 88 -8.34 -19.70 -0.71
C PRO A 88 -7.49 -20.94 -0.45
N LYS A 89 -8.03 -21.92 0.28
CA LYS A 89 -7.42 -23.24 0.35
C LYS A 89 -7.58 -23.86 -1.03
N GLY A 90 -6.47 -24.00 -1.74
CA GLY A 90 -6.40 -24.85 -2.94
C GLY A 90 -6.64 -26.31 -2.60
#